data_AF-A0A0S7ZK74-F1
#
_entry.id   AF-A0A0S7ZK74-F1
#
_cell.length_a   1.000
_cell.length_b   1.000
_cell.length_c   1.000
_cell.angle_alpha   90.00
_cell.angle_beta   90.00
_cell.angle_gamma   90.00
#
_symmetry.space_group_name_H-M   'P 1'
#
loop_
_entity.id
_entity.type
_entity.pdbx_description
1 polymer ?
#
loop_
_entity_poly.entity_id
_entity_poly.type
_entity_poly.pdbx_seq_one_letter_code
_entity_poly.pdbx_strand_id
1 'polypeptide(L)'
;MDQQQTMGLMLWPRSLSTQLVLLFLLLLALSMTAFAIHGIMEQSQHRAKHLNLQVQVLARNLAATTADYLLVRDYTSIELALIRSARFPGVLGIQICDGEGKLLGDVVHREGDEPEPRYAQPPLSPPAVAERSVSIDKNIMTVWQPVILGELLGWVKIRYGMQQISQELADVWGNNSMVGLLVLVVSGVLLTLALRRPMESIRAYT
;
A
#
# COMPACT_ATOMS: atom_id res chain seq x y z
N MET A 1 -17.60 -73.88 35.12
CA MET A 1 -18.70 -73.02 35.62
C MET A 1 -18.05 -72.09 36.63
N ASP A 2 -18.03 -70.78 36.49
CA ASP A 2 -18.53 -69.91 35.45
C ASP A 2 -17.79 -68.57 35.56
N GLN A 3 -17.74 -67.85 34.44
CA GLN A 3 -17.63 -66.41 34.20
C GLN A 3 -17.24 -65.44 35.36
N GLN A 4 -16.17 -64.65 35.15
CA GLN A 4 -16.21 -63.22 34.75
C GLN A 4 -16.84 -62.32 35.84
N GLN A 5 -16.16 -61.31 36.39
CA GLN A 5 -15.65 -60.14 35.69
C GLN A 5 -14.56 -59.44 36.54
N THR A 6 -13.35 -59.35 35.98
CA THR A 6 -12.31 -58.44 36.44
C THR A 6 -12.61 -57.02 35.98
N MET A 7 -12.53 -56.10 36.94
CA MET A 7 -12.28 -54.68 36.78
C MET A 7 -11.13 -54.44 35.78
N GLY A 8 -11.31 -53.56 34.78
CA GLY A 8 -10.27 -53.32 33.78
C GLY A 8 -10.56 -52.17 32.83
N LEU A 9 -10.36 -50.96 33.32
CA LEU A 9 -10.10 -49.68 32.62
C LEU A 9 -10.32 -49.61 31.09
N MET A 10 -11.33 -48.83 30.72
CA MET A 10 -11.12 -47.53 30.05
C MET A 10 -10.21 -47.55 28.81
N LEU A 11 -10.68 -48.12 27.70
CA LEU A 11 -10.08 -47.94 26.38
C LEU A 11 -10.98 -47.06 25.51
N TRP A 12 -10.88 -45.76 25.77
CA TRP A 12 -11.41 -44.71 24.91
C TRP A 12 -10.65 -44.72 23.58
N PRO A 13 -11.32 -44.75 22.41
CA PRO A 13 -10.65 -44.89 21.12
C PRO A 13 -9.91 -43.59 20.79
N ARG A 14 -8.61 -43.55 21.10
CA ARG A 14 -7.67 -42.45 20.82
C ARG A 14 -7.55 -42.08 19.33
N SER A 15 -8.04 -42.90 18.42
CA SER A 15 -8.03 -42.64 16.97
C SER A 15 -8.99 -41.51 16.54
N LEU A 16 -10.13 -41.37 17.21
CA LEU A 16 -11.11 -40.31 16.91
C LEU A 16 -10.61 -38.92 17.31
N SER A 17 -10.02 -38.79 18.50
CA SER A 17 -9.45 -37.51 18.96
C SER A 17 -8.27 -37.06 18.09
N THR A 18 -7.43 -37.99 17.62
CA THR A 18 -6.27 -37.63 16.78
C THR A 18 -6.72 -37.17 15.39
N GLN A 19 -7.76 -37.79 14.82
CA GLN A 19 -8.35 -37.39 13.54
C GLN A 19 -9.07 -36.03 13.65
N LEU A 20 -9.75 -35.76 14.76
CA LEU A 20 -10.37 -34.47 15.06
C LEU A 20 -9.34 -33.34 15.20
N VAL A 21 -8.23 -33.58 15.90
CA VAL A 21 -7.16 -32.59 16.08
C VAL A 21 -6.47 -32.27 14.75
N LEU A 22 -6.25 -33.26 13.88
CA LEU A 22 -5.70 -33.06 12.54
C LEU A 22 -6.62 -32.22 11.65
N LEU A 23 -7.91 -32.53 11.66
CA LEU A 23 -8.90 -31.80 10.89
C LEU A 23 -8.98 -30.35 11.38
N PHE A 24 -8.98 -30.13 12.70
CA PHE A 24 -8.98 -28.81 13.32
C PHE A 24 -7.74 -27.97 12.96
N LEU A 25 -6.54 -28.57 12.99
CA LEU A 25 -5.30 -27.91 12.59
C LEU A 25 -5.29 -27.55 11.09
N LEU A 26 -5.80 -28.45 10.24
CA LEU A 26 -5.92 -28.20 8.79
C LEU A 26 -6.91 -27.07 8.50
N LEU A 27 -8.03 -27.03 9.23
CA LEU A 27 -9.04 -25.99 9.10
C LEU A 27 -8.50 -24.63 9.57
N LEU A 28 -7.72 -24.59 10.64
CA LEU A 28 -7.02 -23.39 11.10
C LEU A 28 -5.99 -22.89 10.08
N ALA A 29 -5.19 -23.78 9.51
CA ALA A 29 -4.20 -23.42 8.49
C ALA A 29 -4.89 -22.86 7.22
N LEU A 30 -5.97 -23.50 6.78
CA LEU A 30 -6.76 -23.06 5.62
C LEU A 30 -7.40 -21.69 5.89
N SER A 31 -7.95 -21.47 7.08
CA SER A 31 -8.56 -20.20 7.50
C SER A 31 -7.53 -19.06 7.53
N MET A 32 -6.33 -19.30 8.08
CA MET A 32 -5.24 -18.30 8.05
C MET A 32 -4.78 -17.97 6.63
N THR A 33 -4.71 -18.98 5.75
CA THR A 33 -4.33 -18.78 4.35
C THR A 33 -5.39 -17.98 3.60
N ALA A 34 -6.68 -18.29 3.81
CA ALA A 34 -7.80 -17.53 3.24
C ALA A 34 -7.82 -16.08 3.74
N PHE A 35 -7.55 -15.86 5.03
CA PHE A 35 -7.46 -14.53 5.63
C PHE A 35 -6.29 -13.72 5.06
N ALA A 36 -5.12 -14.35 4.86
CA ALA A 36 -3.96 -13.72 4.25
C ALA A 36 -4.21 -13.32 2.79
N ILE A 37 -4.94 -14.14 2.03
CA ILE A 37 -5.33 -13.82 0.63
C ILE A 37 -6.34 -12.66 0.59
N HIS A 38 -7.30 -12.62 1.51
CA HIS A 38 -8.25 -11.51 1.63
C HIS A 38 -7.58 -10.19 2.01
N GLY A 39 -6.62 -10.20 2.93
CA GLY A 39 -5.92 -9.01 3.40
C GLY A 39 -5.10 -8.29 2.31
N ILE A 40 -4.68 -9.00 1.25
CA ILE A 40 -3.88 -8.44 0.16
C ILE A 40 -4.72 -7.52 -0.77
N MET A 41 -6.04 -7.71 -0.84
CA MET A 41 -6.90 -6.92 -1.74
C MET A 41 -7.41 -5.62 -1.10
N GLU A 42 -7.64 -5.63 0.22
CA GLU A 42 -8.24 -4.47 0.95
C GLU A 42 -7.21 -3.42 1.39
N GLN A 43 -5.92 -3.74 1.35
CA GLN A 43 -4.87 -2.83 1.84
C GLN A 43 -4.54 -1.66 0.89
N SER A 44 -5.08 -1.68 -0.33
CA SER A 44 -4.90 -0.64 -1.36
C SER A 44 -5.68 0.65 -1.05
N GLN A 45 -6.90 0.53 -0.52
CA GLN A 45 -7.79 1.69 -0.31
C GLN A 45 -7.45 2.49 0.96
N HIS A 46 -6.96 1.84 2.02
CA HIS A 46 -6.54 2.53 3.23
C HIS A 46 -5.20 3.26 3.09
N ARG A 47 -4.27 2.76 2.24
CA ARG A 47 -2.97 3.42 2.00
C ARG A 47 -3.09 4.67 1.10
N ALA A 48 -3.97 4.63 0.10
CA ALA A 48 -4.27 5.81 -0.72
C ALA A 48 -4.84 6.98 0.10
N LYS A 49 -5.58 6.69 1.18
CA LYS A 49 -6.18 7.72 2.04
C LYS A 49 -5.14 8.52 2.84
N HIS A 50 -4.08 7.87 3.33
CA HIS A 50 -3.00 8.56 4.07
C HIS A 50 -2.07 9.34 3.13
N LEU A 51 -1.80 8.83 1.94
CA LEU A 51 -1.00 9.54 0.93
C LEU A 51 -1.71 10.80 0.42
N ASN A 52 -3.03 10.70 0.20
CA ASN A 52 -3.86 11.85 -0.18
C ASN A 52 -3.76 13.00 0.82
N LEU A 53 -3.77 12.71 2.13
CA LEU A 53 -3.68 13.75 3.15
C LEU A 53 -2.33 14.49 3.11
N GLN A 54 -1.21 13.77 2.93
CA GLN A 54 0.11 14.40 2.87
C GLN A 54 0.28 15.28 1.62
N VAL A 55 -0.08 14.78 0.44
CA VAL A 55 0.01 15.56 -0.80
C VAL A 55 -0.97 16.75 -0.77
N GLN A 56 -2.13 16.61 -0.15
CA GLN A 56 -3.07 17.72 0.05
C GLN A 56 -2.50 18.82 0.95
N VAL A 57 -1.82 18.45 2.05
CA VAL A 57 -1.18 19.42 2.93
C VAL A 57 -0.07 20.15 2.19
N LEU A 58 0.76 19.44 1.43
CA LEU A 58 1.79 20.05 0.59
C LEU A 58 1.20 21.00 -0.44
N ALA A 59 0.18 20.57 -1.18
CA ALA A 59 -0.50 21.39 -2.18
C ALA A 59 -1.10 22.66 -1.57
N ARG A 60 -1.77 22.53 -0.41
CA ARG A 60 -2.39 23.66 0.28
C ARG A 60 -1.36 24.66 0.81
N ASN A 61 -0.28 24.17 1.44
CA ASN A 61 0.78 25.02 1.96
C ASN A 61 1.53 25.73 0.83
N LEU A 62 1.81 25.02 -0.26
CA LEU A 62 2.44 25.61 -1.43
C LEU A 62 1.55 26.68 -2.05
N ALA A 63 0.26 26.39 -2.28
CA ALA A 63 -0.69 27.36 -2.82
C ALA A 63 -0.76 28.63 -1.95
N ALA A 64 -0.86 28.49 -0.62
CA ALA A 64 -0.87 29.63 0.29
C ALA A 64 0.42 30.47 0.21
N THR A 65 1.59 29.82 0.22
CA THR A 65 2.89 30.51 0.15
C THR A 65 3.07 31.21 -1.20
N THR A 66 2.67 30.56 -2.29
CA THR A 66 2.76 31.14 -3.63
C THR A 66 1.74 32.25 -3.86
N ALA A 67 0.65 32.31 -3.10
CA ALA A 67 -0.35 33.37 -3.21
C ALA A 67 0.27 34.75 -2.90
N ASP A 68 1.06 34.82 -1.83
CA ASP A 68 1.76 36.05 -1.43
C ASP A 68 2.75 36.49 -2.51
N TYR A 69 3.54 35.54 -3.05
CA TYR A 69 4.52 35.84 -4.11
C TYR A 69 3.85 36.20 -5.44
N LEU A 70 2.71 35.58 -5.75
CA LEU A 70 1.96 35.86 -6.96
C LEU A 70 1.35 37.27 -6.93
N LEU A 71 0.87 37.70 -5.75
CA LEU A 71 0.35 39.06 -5.54
C LEU A 71 1.43 40.12 -5.82
N VAL A 72 2.66 39.90 -5.37
CA VAL A 72 3.78 40.83 -5.60
C VAL A 72 4.58 40.52 -6.87
N ARG A 73 4.15 39.53 -7.67
CA ARG A 73 4.82 39.07 -8.91
C ARG A 73 6.29 38.68 -8.73
N ASP A 74 6.64 38.11 -7.58
CA ASP A 74 7.97 37.61 -7.29
C ASP A 74 8.14 36.18 -7.84
N TYR A 75 8.44 36.10 -9.15
CA TYR A 75 8.61 34.83 -9.85
C TYR A 75 9.84 34.04 -9.36
N THR A 76 10.85 34.72 -8.83
CA THR A 76 12.04 34.07 -8.26
C THR A 76 11.68 33.32 -6.98
N SER A 77 10.91 33.94 -6.09
CA SER A 77 10.41 33.28 -4.87
C SER A 77 9.46 32.13 -5.19
N ILE A 78 8.62 32.27 -6.23
CA ILE A 78 7.77 31.18 -6.73
C ILE A 78 8.64 29.99 -7.17
N GLU A 79 9.61 30.21 -8.05
CA GLU A 79 10.49 29.14 -8.56
C GLU A 79 11.23 28.44 -7.42
N LEU A 80 11.78 29.19 -6.46
CA LEU A 80 12.47 28.61 -5.31
C LEU A 80 11.53 27.79 -4.42
N ALA A 81 10.29 28.24 -4.23
CA ALA A 81 9.27 27.49 -3.50
C ALA A 81 8.94 26.17 -4.23
N LEU A 82 8.79 26.21 -5.56
CA LEU A 82 8.54 25.02 -6.38
C LEU A 82 9.71 24.02 -6.29
N ILE A 83 10.97 24.48 -6.40
CA ILE A 83 12.16 23.64 -6.25
C ILE A 83 12.17 22.94 -4.90
N ARG A 84 11.94 23.69 -3.81
CA ARG A 84 11.92 23.12 -2.45
C ARG A 84 10.81 22.09 -2.28
N SER A 85 9.62 22.36 -2.81
CA SER A 85 8.49 21.42 -2.73
C SER A 85 8.66 20.19 -3.63
N ALA A 86 9.37 20.33 -4.76
CA ALA A 86 9.64 19.23 -5.68
C ALA A 86 10.62 18.19 -5.12
N ARG A 87 11.38 18.52 -4.05
CA ARG A 87 12.21 17.56 -3.30
C ARG A 87 11.41 16.59 -2.45
N PHE A 88 10.09 16.78 -2.31
CA PHE A 88 9.27 15.86 -1.54
C PHE A 88 9.21 14.49 -2.23
N PRO A 89 9.41 13.38 -1.50
CA PRO A 89 9.44 12.04 -2.09
C PRO A 89 8.20 11.74 -2.94
N GLY A 90 8.39 11.13 -4.10
CA GLY A 90 7.32 10.77 -5.04
C GLY A 90 6.76 11.94 -5.86
N VAL A 91 7.17 13.19 -5.66
CA VAL A 91 6.81 14.30 -6.55
C VAL A 91 7.59 14.19 -7.86
N LEU A 92 6.88 14.13 -8.98
CA LEU A 92 7.46 14.10 -10.33
C LEU A 92 7.61 15.51 -10.93
N GLY A 93 6.81 16.45 -10.44
CA GLY A 93 6.92 17.84 -10.83
C GLY A 93 5.76 18.68 -10.33
N ILE A 94 6.02 19.99 -10.29
CA ILE A 94 5.12 21.01 -9.79
C ILE A 94 5.08 22.13 -10.82
N GLN A 95 3.87 22.55 -11.19
CA GLN A 95 3.65 23.65 -12.11
C GLN A 95 2.72 24.67 -11.45
N ILE A 96 2.91 25.94 -11.75
CA ILE A 96 2.04 27.02 -11.31
C ILE A 96 1.67 27.90 -12.51
N CYS A 97 0.39 28.23 -12.63
CA CYS A 97 -0.11 29.17 -13.63
C CYS A 97 -1.00 30.23 -12.99
N ASP A 98 -1.21 31.34 -13.71
CA ASP A 98 -2.20 32.35 -13.32
C ASP A 98 -3.64 31.87 -13.60
N GLY A 99 -4.62 32.73 -13.29
CA GLY A 99 -6.04 32.48 -13.53
C GLY A 99 -6.41 32.26 -15.00
N GLU A 100 -5.59 32.72 -15.95
CA GLU A 100 -5.79 32.54 -17.39
C GLU A 100 -5.08 31.28 -17.93
N GLY A 101 -4.32 30.58 -17.08
CA GLY A 101 -3.56 29.39 -17.46
C GLY A 101 -2.16 29.69 -17.99
N LYS A 102 -1.69 30.95 -17.97
CA LYS A 102 -0.32 31.29 -18.31
C LYS A 102 0.62 30.68 -17.29
N LEU A 103 1.56 29.88 -17.75
CA LEU A 103 2.52 29.22 -16.89
C LEU A 103 3.51 30.26 -16.30
N LEU A 104 3.66 30.22 -14.98
CA LEU A 104 4.54 31.08 -14.21
C LEU A 104 5.77 30.34 -13.67
N GLY A 105 5.68 29.02 -13.54
CA GLY A 105 6.80 28.16 -13.16
C GLY A 105 6.50 26.69 -13.42
N ASP A 106 7.53 25.93 -13.79
CA ASP A 106 7.49 24.47 -13.95
C ASP A 106 8.79 23.91 -13.42
N VAL A 107 8.69 23.01 -12.47
CA VAL A 107 9.82 22.27 -11.90
C VAL A 107 9.54 20.79 -12.07
N VAL A 108 10.56 20.05 -12.48
CA VAL A 108 10.53 18.60 -12.50
C VAL A 108 11.57 18.00 -11.61
N HIS A 109 11.22 16.84 -11.07
CA HIS A 109 12.09 16.07 -10.24
C HIS A 109 12.07 14.63 -10.74
N ARG A 110 13.26 14.08 -10.98
CA ARG A 110 13.46 12.67 -11.25
C ARG A 110 14.10 12.04 -10.02
N GLU A 111 13.74 10.79 -9.77
CA GLU A 111 14.29 10.03 -8.66
C GLU A 111 15.82 9.99 -8.74
N GLY A 112 16.50 10.46 -7.69
CA GLY A 112 17.97 10.51 -7.61
C GLY A 112 18.61 11.80 -8.13
N ASP A 113 17.85 12.67 -8.80
CA ASP A 113 18.35 13.95 -9.33
C ASP A 113 17.82 15.14 -8.53
N GLU A 114 18.51 16.27 -8.57
CA GLU A 114 18.02 17.52 -7.98
C GLU A 114 16.81 18.04 -8.79
N PRO A 115 15.79 18.68 -8.17
CA PRO A 115 14.72 19.28 -8.94
C PRO A 115 15.21 20.43 -9.83
N GLU A 116 14.79 20.42 -11.09
CA GLU A 116 15.23 21.38 -12.10
C GLU A 116 14.04 22.19 -12.65
N PRO A 117 14.19 23.52 -12.77
CA PRO A 117 13.20 24.35 -13.43
C PRO A 117 13.22 24.12 -14.95
N ARG A 118 12.05 24.20 -15.57
CA ARG A 118 11.87 24.16 -17.02
C ARG A 118 11.21 25.43 -17.50
N TYR A 119 11.76 25.96 -18.58
CA TYR A 119 11.28 27.17 -19.21
C TYR A 119 10.59 26.88 -20.53
N ALA A 120 9.88 27.89 -21.07
CA ALA A 120 9.24 27.87 -22.39
C ALA A 120 8.24 26.71 -22.60
N GLN A 121 7.52 26.34 -21.55
CA GLN A 121 6.48 25.32 -21.62
C GLN A 121 5.14 25.94 -22.05
N PRO A 122 4.25 25.14 -22.69
CA PRO A 122 2.96 25.63 -23.12
C PRO A 122 2.09 26.06 -21.91
N PRO A 123 1.12 26.97 -22.14
CA PRO A 123 0.15 27.32 -21.12
C PRO A 123 -0.65 26.09 -20.67
N LEU A 124 -1.10 26.14 -19.43
CA LEU A 124 -1.89 25.09 -18.82
C LEU A 124 -3.38 25.35 -19.03
N SER A 125 -4.17 24.27 -19.01
CA SER A 125 -5.62 24.34 -18.95
C SER A 125 -6.07 24.01 -17.52
N PRO A 126 -6.19 25.02 -16.64
CA PRO A 126 -6.66 24.79 -15.29
C PRO A 126 -8.14 24.35 -15.27
N PRO A 127 -8.60 23.71 -14.18
CA PRO A 127 -10.01 23.38 -14.00
C PRO A 127 -10.91 24.63 -14.06
N ALA A 128 -12.11 24.49 -14.63
CA ALA A 128 -13.08 25.58 -14.75
C ALA A 128 -13.68 26.02 -13.41
N VAL A 129 -13.77 25.10 -12.46
CA VAL A 129 -14.28 25.35 -11.10
C VAL A 129 -13.09 25.58 -10.19
N ALA A 130 -13.10 26.65 -9.40
CA ALA A 130 -12.06 27.02 -8.42
C ALA A 130 -12.06 26.11 -7.17
N GLU A 131 -12.11 24.79 -7.40
CA GLU A 131 -12.08 23.75 -6.39
C GLU A 131 -10.90 22.82 -6.61
N ARG A 132 -10.43 22.19 -5.53
CA ARG A 132 -9.40 21.17 -5.65
C ARG A 132 -9.92 20.02 -6.52
N SER A 133 -9.12 19.60 -7.49
CA SER A 133 -9.39 18.37 -8.25
C SER A 133 -8.20 17.42 -8.13
N VAL A 134 -8.50 16.13 -8.01
CA VAL A 134 -7.52 15.05 -7.97
C VAL A 134 -7.90 14.05 -9.05
N SER A 135 -6.99 13.80 -9.97
CA SER A 135 -7.14 12.77 -11.00
C SER A 135 -5.99 11.77 -10.89
N ILE A 136 -6.29 10.50 -11.09
CA ILE A 136 -5.29 9.42 -11.10
C ILE A 136 -5.33 8.83 -12.50
N ASP A 137 -4.23 8.95 -13.24
CA ASP A 137 -4.05 8.32 -14.54
C ASP A 137 -2.90 7.32 -14.49
N LYS A 138 -3.22 6.04 -14.73
CA LYS A 138 -2.32 4.88 -14.65
C LYS A 138 -1.61 4.74 -13.30
N ASN A 139 -0.57 5.53 -13.08
CA ASN A 139 0.23 5.52 -11.87
C ASN A 139 0.71 6.94 -11.46
N ILE A 140 0.12 7.97 -12.05
CA ILE A 140 0.42 9.37 -11.76
C ILE A 140 -0.84 10.01 -11.19
N MET A 141 -0.75 10.47 -9.94
CA MET A 141 -1.77 11.32 -9.35
C MET A 141 -1.48 12.77 -9.70
N THR A 142 -2.43 13.43 -10.34
CA THR A 142 -2.39 14.86 -10.62
C THR A 142 -3.34 15.57 -9.67
N VAL A 143 -2.80 16.52 -8.90
CA VAL A 143 -3.57 17.36 -7.98
C VAL A 143 -3.55 18.78 -8.51
N TRP A 144 -4.73 19.35 -8.73
CA TRP A 144 -4.92 20.77 -8.94
C TRP A 144 -5.40 21.42 -7.66
N GLN A 145 -4.70 22.44 -7.22
CA GLN A 145 -5.04 23.22 -6.04
C GLN A 145 -5.16 24.70 -6.47
N PRO A 146 -6.33 25.34 -6.27
CA PRO A 146 -6.48 26.76 -6.55
C PRO A 146 -5.66 27.58 -5.54
N VAL A 147 -5.06 28.66 -6.04
CA VAL A 147 -4.34 29.68 -5.29
C VAL A 147 -5.31 30.84 -5.08
N ILE A 148 -5.81 31.00 -3.86
CA ILE A 148 -6.86 31.97 -3.52
C ILE A 148 -6.36 32.91 -2.43
N LEU A 149 -6.44 34.21 -2.69
CA LEU A 149 -6.19 35.27 -1.72
C LEU A 149 -7.24 36.37 -1.91
N GLY A 150 -8.40 36.20 -1.29
CA GLY A 150 -9.60 36.99 -1.59
C GLY A 150 -10.26 36.56 -2.91
N GLU A 151 -9.49 36.52 -4.00
CA GLU A 151 -9.89 36.04 -5.33
C GLU A 151 -8.94 34.94 -5.85
N LEU A 152 -9.32 34.27 -6.95
CA LEU A 152 -8.49 33.25 -7.59
C LEU A 152 -7.32 33.93 -8.32
N LEU A 153 -6.12 33.76 -7.79
CA LEU A 153 -4.90 34.30 -8.40
C LEU A 153 -4.31 33.33 -9.44
N GLY A 154 -4.53 32.03 -9.26
CA GLY A 154 -3.98 31.01 -10.15
C GLY A 154 -4.15 29.59 -9.65
N TRP A 155 -3.35 28.68 -10.20
CA TRP A 155 -3.44 27.24 -9.94
C TRP A 155 -2.07 26.62 -9.76
N VAL A 156 -1.97 25.73 -8.77
CA VAL A 156 -0.83 24.84 -8.59
C VAL A 156 -1.24 23.44 -9.04
N LYS A 157 -0.44 22.85 -9.92
CA LYS A 157 -0.57 21.48 -10.41
C LYS A 157 0.60 20.66 -9.90
N ILE A 158 0.32 19.59 -9.16
CA ILE A 158 1.33 18.66 -8.67
C ILE A 158 1.12 17.32 -9.34
N ARG A 159 2.19 16.74 -9.89
CA ARG A 159 2.22 15.36 -10.39
C ARG A 159 3.00 14.49 -9.42
N TYR A 160 2.38 13.43 -8.94
CA TYR A 160 2.96 12.50 -7.98
C TYR A 160 2.99 11.09 -8.57
N GLY A 161 4.13 10.43 -8.49
CA GLY A 161 4.33 9.05 -8.96
C GLY A 161 3.99 8.05 -7.88
N MET A 162 3.07 7.13 -8.16
CA MET A 162 2.66 6.08 -7.22
C MET A 162 3.63 4.88 -7.18
N GLN A 163 4.74 4.92 -7.93
CA GLN A 163 5.68 3.81 -8.09
C GLN A 163 6.49 3.50 -6.80
N GLN A 164 6.76 4.51 -5.96
CA GLN A 164 7.68 4.42 -4.81
C GLN A 164 7.05 3.95 -3.49
N ILE A 165 5.76 3.58 -3.45
CA ILE A 165 5.16 2.92 -2.26
C ILE A 165 5.52 1.41 -2.23
N SER A 166 6.43 0.96 -3.10
CA SER A 166 6.92 -0.42 -3.14
C SER A 166 8.28 -0.62 -2.47
N GLN A 167 9.06 0.43 -2.19
CA GLN A 167 10.44 0.28 -1.70
C GLN A 167 10.60 0.28 -0.18
N GLU A 168 9.70 0.91 0.59
CA GLU A 168 9.70 0.75 2.06
C GLU A 168 9.05 -0.57 2.54
N LEU A 169 8.58 -1.42 1.62
CA LEU A 169 8.00 -2.73 1.91
C LEU A 169 8.69 -3.89 1.17
N ALA A 170 9.83 -3.65 0.53
CA ALA A 170 10.64 -4.73 -0.03
C ALA A 170 11.34 -5.58 1.07
N ASP A 171 11.36 -5.10 2.32
CA ASP A 171 11.78 -5.92 3.47
C ASP A 171 10.68 -6.88 3.97
N VAL A 172 9.43 -6.71 3.54
CA VAL A 172 8.34 -7.64 3.91
C VAL A 172 8.26 -8.83 2.94
N TRP A 173 8.71 -8.67 1.70
CA TRP A 173 8.64 -9.74 0.69
C TRP A 173 9.83 -10.71 0.70
N GLY A 174 10.98 -10.30 1.25
CA GLY A 174 12.14 -11.20 1.39
C GLY A 174 11.92 -12.39 2.33
N ASN A 175 10.92 -12.31 3.22
CA ASN A 175 10.68 -13.34 4.24
C ASN A 175 9.32 -14.05 4.13
N ASN A 176 8.41 -13.61 3.24
CA ASN A 176 7.02 -14.11 3.24
C ASN A 176 6.72 -15.23 2.23
N SER A 177 7.68 -15.64 1.39
CA SER A 177 7.61 -16.92 0.68
C SER A 177 7.87 -18.12 1.61
N MET A 178 8.49 -17.88 2.77
CA MET A 178 8.80 -18.92 3.76
C MET A 178 7.55 -19.43 4.49
N VAL A 179 6.52 -18.60 4.64
CA VAL A 179 5.26 -19.00 5.32
C VAL A 179 4.47 -20.00 4.48
N GLY A 180 4.35 -19.78 3.17
CA GLY A 180 3.68 -20.73 2.27
C GLY A 180 4.39 -22.08 2.19
N LEU A 181 5.73 -22.07 2.15
CA LEU A 181 6.54 -23.29 2.17
C LEU A 181 6.43 -24.03 3.52
N LEU A 182 6.46 -23.32 4.64
CA LEU A 182 6.31 -23.89 5.98
C LEU A 182 4.96 -24.60 6.14
N VAL A 183 3.87 -24.01 5.64
CA VAL A 183 2.53 -24.62 5.73
C VAL A 183 2.46 -25.92 4.92
N LEU A 184 3.07 -25.97 3.72
CA LEU A 184 3.15 -27.19 2.91
C LEU A 184 4.00 -28.27 3.58
N VAL A 185 5.16 -27.91 4.12
CA VAL A 185 6.05 -28.85 4.82
C VAL A 185 5.41 -29.38 6.09
N VAL A 186 4.83 -28.50 6.92
CA VAL A 186 4.15 -28.89 8.16
C VAL A 186 2.94 -29.78 7.89
N SER A 187 2.14 -29.46 6.87
CA SER A 187 0.99 -30.30 6.47
C SER A 187 1.43 -31.66 5.94
N GLY A 188 2.47 -31.72 5.10
CA GLY A 188 3.02 -32.98 4.59
C GLY A 188 3.66 -33.85 5.68
N VAL A 189 4.40 -33.23 6.61
CA VAL A 189 5.00 -33.92 7.76
C VAL A 189 3.94 -34.43 8.72
N LEU A 190 2.90 -33.65 9.00
CA LEU A 190 1.76 -34.08 9.83
C LEU A 190 1.01 -35.26 9.19
N LEU A 191 0.72 -35.20 7.88
CA LEU A 191 0.05 -36.30 7.17
C LEU A 191 0.89 -37.57 7.20
N THR A 192 2.19 -37.48 6.93
CA THR A 192 3.07 -38.66 6.93
C THR A 192 3.27 -39.26 8.31
N LEU A 193 3.40 -38.44 9.38
CA LEU A 193 3.45 -38.94 10.76
C LEU A 193 2.13 -39.55 11.21
N ALA A 194 1.01 -38.96 10.81
CA ALA A 194 -0.32 -39.45 11.12
C ALA A 194 -0.66 -40.76 10.40
N LEU A 195 -0.15 -40.98 9.18
CA LEU A 195 -0.30 -42.23 8.43
C LEU A 195 0.73 -43.30 8.80
N ARG A 196 1.92 -42.91 9.30
CA ARG A 196 2.91 -43.87 9.81
C ARG A 196 2.45 -44.58 11.07
N ARG A 197 1.80 -43.88 12.01
CA ARG A 197 1.32 -44.48 13.27
C ARG A 197 0.27 -45.59 13.14
N PRO A 198 -0.75 -45.52 12.25
CA PRO A 198 -1.73 -46.59 12.10
C PRO A 198 -1.22 -47.80 11.29
N MET A 199 -0.12 -47.69 10.54
CA MET A 199 0.43 -48.85 9.82
C MET A 199 1.23 -49.80 10.73
N GLU A 200 1.75 -49.33 11.86
CA GLU A 200 2.43 -50.21 12.83
C GLU A 200 1.46 -51.15 13.56
N SER A 201 0.17 -50.80 13.67
CA SER A 201 -0.82 -51.66 14.35
C SER A 201 -1.38 -52.79 13.48
N ILE A 202 -1.13 -52.80 12.17
CA ILE A 202 -1.61 -53.88 11.28
C ILE A 202 -0.56 -54.99 11.11
N ARG A 203 0.72 -54.72 11.40
CA ARG A 203 1.79 -55.72 11.32
C ARG A 203 1.94 -56.61 12.56
N ALA A 204 1.18 -56.33 13.62
CA ALA A 204 1.21 -57.10 14.87
C ALA A 204 0.15 -58.23 14.93
N TYR A 205 -0.57 -58.49 13.83
CA TYR A 205 -1.60 -59.54 13.75
C TYR A 205 -1.50 -60.42 12.49
N THR A 206 -0.31 -60.54 11.89
CA THR A 206 0.05 -61.70 11.06
C THR A 206 1.27 -62.35 11.68
#